data_AF-A0A7C5HSM3-F1
#
_entry.id   AF-A0A7C5HSM3-F1
#
_cell.length_a   1.000
_cell.length_b   1.000
_cell.length_c   1.000
_cell.angle_alpha   90.00
_cell.angle_beta   90.00
_cell.angle_gamma   90.00
#
_symmetry.space_group_name_H-M   'P 1'
#
loop_
_entity.id
_entity.type
_entity.pdbx_description
1 polymer ?
#
loop_
_entity_poly.entity_id
_entity_poly.type
_entity_poly.pdbx_seq_one_letter_code
_entity_poly.pdbx_strand_id
1 'polypeptide(L)'
;VFPDKRGKLKLPLDHPVMKLLTSIRDETHRFAVNYHRYLRERRYLGSEIDKIPGIGPKRKKLLIQHFKSVSKIKKASERELLEVIKNKKIVEEILKWAKENGG
;
A
#
# COMPACT_ATOMS: atom_id res chain seq x y z
N VAL A 1 -11.78 32.45 -8.26
CA VAL A 1 -12.63 33.66 -8.41
C VAL A 1 -13.83 33.22 -9.23
N PHE A 2 -15.05 33.59 -8.83
CA PHE A 2 -16.23 33.18 -9.61
C PHE A 2 -16.24 33.91 -10.96
N PRO A 3 -16.76 33.27 -12.04
CA PRO A 3 -16.78 33.87 -13.38
C PRO A 3 -17.54 35.20 -13.47
N ASP A 4 -18.52 35.39 -12.58
CA ASP A 4 -19.35 36.59 -12.42
C ASP A 4 -18.69 37.69 -11.57
N LYS A 5 -17.41 37.55 -11.21
CA LYS A 5 -16.62 38.50 -10.39
C LYS A 5 -17.17 38.74 -8.98
N ARG A 6 -18.13 37.95 -8.48
CA ARG A 6 -18.62 38.11 -7.11
C ARG A 6 -17.53 37.77 -6.08
N GLY A 7 -17.67 38.33 -4.89
CA GLY A 7 -16.79 38.06 -3.75
C GLY A 7 -16.81 36.60 -3.29
N LYS A 8 -15.86 36.23 -2.42
CA LYS A 8 -15.82 34.88 -1.83
C LYS A 8 -17.13 34.61 -1.08
N LEU A 9 -17.78 33.49 -1.38
CA LEU A 9 -18.97 33.05 -0.66
C LEU A 9 -18.54 32.43 0.67
N LYS A 10 -18.91 33.08 1.78
CA LYS A 10 -18.69 32.55 3.13
C LYS A 10 -19.96 31.83 3.57
N LEU A 11 -19.91 30.50 3.58
CA LEU A 11 -21.01 29.68 4.10
C LEU A 11 -20.74 29.35 5.57
N PRO A 12 -21.78 29.36 6.44
CA PRO A 12 -21.69 28.76 7.77
C PRO A 12 -21.27 27.29 7.71
N LEU A 13 -20.59 26.80 8.75
CA LEU A 13 -20.08 25.41 8.80
C LEU A 13 -21.19 24.36 8.79
N ASP A 14 -22.35 24.70 9.33
CA ASP A 14 -23.54 23.86 9.40
C ASP A 14 -24.36 23.84 8.08
N HIS A 15 -24.06 24.76 7.15
CA HIS A 15 -24.74 24.86 5.87
C HIS A 15 -24.57 23.57 5.03
N PRO A 16 -25.63 22.99 4.45
CA PRO A 16 -25.58 21.72 3.72
C PRO A 16 -24.52 21.67 2.60
N VAL A 17 -24.39 22.75 1.82
CA VAL A 17 -23.35 22.86 0.77
C VAL A 17 -21.93 22.82 1.35
N MET A 18 -21.70 23.42 2.53
CA MET A 18 -20.39 23.41 3.18
C MET A 18 -20.03 22.01 3.68
N LYS A 19 -21.01 21.27 4.21
CA LYS A 19 -20.85 19.86 4.59
C LYS A 19 -20.47 19.00 3.39
N LEU A 20 -21.19 19.14 2.27
CA LEU A 20 -20.89 18.41 1.04
C LEU A 20 -19.45 18.68 0.54
N LEU A 21 -19.05 19.95 0.44
CA LEU A 21 -17.70 20.31 0.01
C LEU A 21 -16.62 19.77 0.96
N THR A 22 -16.92 19.71 2.26
CA THR A 22 -16.02 19.13 3.26
C THR A 22 -15.90 17.63 3.08
N SER A 23 -17.00 16.90 2.90
CA SER A 23 -16.97 15.46 2.62
C SER A 23 -16.18 15.12 1.35
N ILE A 24 -16.34 15.89 0.27
CA ILE A 24 -15.57 15.70 -0.97
C ILE A 24 -14.06 15.92 -0.73
N ARG A 25 -13.71 16.97 0.01
CA ARG A 25 -12.33 17.27 0.39
C ARG A 25 -11.72 16.16 1.26
N ASP A 26 -12.47 15.66 2.24
CA ASP A 26 -12.02 14.59 3.13
C ASP A 26 -11.80 13.29 2.36
N GLU A 27 -12.69 12.95 1.44
CA GLU A 27 -12.55 11.80 0.55
C GLU A 27 -11.33 11.93 -0.36
N THR A 28 -11.12 13.11 -0.95
CA THR A 28 -9.97 13.40 -1.80
C THR A 28 -8.66 13.29 -1.01
N HIS A 29 -8.64 13.84 0.21
CA HIS A 29 -7.48 13.76 1.10
C HIS A 29 -7.19 12.31 1.51
N ARG A 30 -8.23 11.56 1.93
CA ARG A 30 -8.14 10.14 2.28
C ARG A 30 -7.59 9.32 1.11
N PHE A 31 -8.11 9.53 -0.09
CA PHE A 31 -7.67 8.84 -1.30
C PHE A 31 -6.20 9.16 -1.61
N ALA A 32 -5.81 10.42 -1.63
CA ALA A 32 -4.44 10.84 -1.91
C ALA A 32 -3.44 10.24 -0.91
N VAL A 33 -3.75 10.30 0.39
CA VAL A 33 -2.90 9.72 1.46
C VAL A 33 -2.76 8.21 1.28
N ASN A 34 -3.86 7.50 1.05
CA ASN A 34 -3.84 6.05 0.86
C ASN A 34 -3.10 5.64 -0.41
N TYR A 35 -3.27 6.38 -1.51
CA TYR A 35 -2.58 6.12 -2.77
C TYR A 35 -1.06 6.34 -2.64
N HIS A 36 -0.62 7.41 -1.99
CA HIS A 36 0.80 7.62 -1.72
C HIS A 36 1.37 6.57 -0.77
N ARG A 37 0.60 6.13 0.24
CA ARG A 37 1.00 5.01 1.11
C ARG A 37 1.19 3.73 0.29
N TYR A 38 0.24 3.41 -0.58
CA TYR A 38 0.32 2.27 -1.50
C TYR A 38 1.55 2.33 -2.43
N LEU A 39 1.82 3.49 -3.04
CA LEU A 39 3.00 3.68 -3.89
C LEU A 39 4.31 3.54 -3.11
N ARG A 40 4.38 4.07 -1.89
CA ARG A 40 5.56 3.90 -1.01
C ARG A 40 5.75 2.44 -0.63
N GLU A 41 4.70 1.75 -0.22
CA GLU A 41 4.74 0.30 0.06
C GLU A 41 5.22 -0.49 -1.15
N ARG A 42 4.79 -0.13 -2.37
CA ARG A 42 5.27 -0.74 -3.62
C ARG A 42 6.74 -0.48 -3.94
N ARG A 43 7.25 0.71 -3.63
CA ARG A 43 8.68 1.01 -3.78
C ARG A 43 9.50 0.22 -2.75
N TYR A 44 9.01 0.11 -1.52
CA TYR A 44 9.64 -0.67 -0.44
C TYR A 44 9.61 -2.19 -0.69
N LEU A 45 8.49 -2.70 -1.22
CA LEU A 45 8.31 -4.05 -1.77
C LEU A 45 9.46 -4.46 -2.68
N GLY A 46 9.96 -3.50 -3.44
CA GLY A 46 11.15 -3.68 -4.26
C GLY A 46 12.39 -4.00 -3.43
N SER A 47 12.74 -3.09 -2.52
CA SER A 47 14.06 -3.06 -1.89
C SER A 47 14.27 -4.06 -0.76
N GLU A 48 13.25 -4.40 0.03
CA GLU A 48 13.44 -5.32 1.16
C GLU A 48 13.51 -6.79 0.73
N ILE A 49 12.64 -7.18 -0.21
CA ILE A 49 12.58 -8.55 -0.71
C ILE A 49 13.86 -8.91 -1.48
N ASP A 50 14.50 -7.93 -2.11
CA ASP A 50 15.80 -8.10 -2.79
C ASP A 50 16.93 -8.48 -1.83
N LYS A 51 16.79 -8.21 -0.52
CA LYS A 51 17.79 -8.59 0.49
C LYS A 51 17.74 -10.06 0.87
N ILE A 52 16.67 -10.77 0.50
CA ILE A 52 16.48 -12.18 0.86
C ILE A 52 17.38 -13.05 -0.04
N PRO A 53 18.32 -13.82 0.53
CA PRO A 53 19.20 -14.68 -0.24
C PRO A 53 18.40 -15.66 -1.15
N GLY A 54 18.74 -15.72 -2.44
CA GLY A 54 18.10 -16.63 -3.38
C GLY A 54 16.77 -16.14 -3.98
N ILE A 55 16.30 -14.93 -3.63
CA ILE A 55 15.20 -14.26 -4.31
C ILE A 55 15.72 -13.41 -5.47
N GLY A 56 15.52 -13.92 -6.69
CA GLY A 56 15.72 -13.17 -7.92
C GLY A 56 14.46 -12.44 -8.41
N PRO A 57 14.57 -11.64 -9.49
CA PRO A 57 13.49 -10.80 -10.02
C PRO A 57 12.22 -11.58 -10.38
N LYS A 58 12.36 -12.83 -10.85
CA LYS A 58 11.22 -13.70 -11.21
C LYS A 58 10.35 -14.05 -9.99
N ARG A 59 10.99 -14.50 -8.90
CA ARG A 59 10.30 -14.89 -7.66
C ARG A 59 9.69 -13.68 -6.95
N LYS A 60 10.44 -12.57 -6.92
CA LYS A 60 9.95 -11.28 -6.45
C LYS A 60 8.67 -10.85 -7.16
N LYS A 61 8.67 -10.86 -8.50
CA LYS A 61 7.50 -10.49 -9.29
C LYS A 61 6.30 -11.37 -8.95
N LEU A 62 6.51 -12.68 -8.79
CA LEU A 62 5.47 -13.63 -8.38
C LEU A 62 4.86 -13.28 -7.02
N LEU A 63 5.71 -13.03 -6.01
CA LEU A 63 5.28 -12.65 -4.66
C LEU A 63 4.51 -11.34 -4.65
N ILE A 64 4.99 -10.32 -5.37
CA ILE A 64 4.32 -9.02 -5.47
C ILE A 64 2.98 -9.14 -6.18
N GLN A 65 2.91 -9.94 -7.26
CA GLN A 65 1.66 -10.14 -8.00
C GLN A 65 0.60 -10.86 -7.17
N HIS A 66 1.01 -11.88 -6.39
CA HIS A 66 0.09 -12.66 -5.57
C HIS A 66 -0.34 -11.91 -4.31
N PHE A 67 0.61 -11.44 -3.50
CA PHE A 67 0.33 -10.87 -2.18
C PHE A 67 0.08 -9.36 -2.19
N LYS A 68 0.44 -8.64 -3.26
CA LYS A 68 0.18 -7.20 -3.47
C LYS A 68 0.87 -6.21 -2.49
N SER A 69 1.40 -6.65 -1.34
CA SER A 69 2.00 -5.81 -0.29
C SER A 69 3.07 -6.57 0.52
N VAL A 70 4.13 -5.88 0.98
CA VAL A 70 5.16 -6.48 1.87
C VAL A 70 4.51 -7.02 3.13
N SER A 71 3.61 -6.23 3.72
CA SER A 71 2.95 -6.57 4.98
C SER A 71 2.12 -7.85 4.86
N LYS A 72 1.57 -8.12 3.67
CA LYS A 72 0.86 -9.38 3.39
C LYS A 72 1.84 -10.55 3.24
N ILE A 73 3.00 -10.35 2.63
CA ILE A 73 4.06 -11.37 2.54
C ILE A 73 4.60 -11.71 3.93
N LYS A 74 4.84 -10.71 4.79
CA LYS A 74 5.29 -10.90 6.18
C LYS A 74 4.29 -11.70 7.03
N LYS A 75 2.99 -11.60 6.72
CA LYS A 75 1.90 -12.30 7.43
C LYS A 75 1.47 -13.62 6.74
N ALA A 76 2.01 -13.92 5.56
CA ALA A 76 1.63 -15.10 4.81
C ALA A 76 2.08 -16.38 5.54
N SER A 77 1.25 -17.41 5.47
CA SER A 77 1.59 -18.72 6.01
C SER A 77 2.64 -19.42 5.15
N GLU A 78 3.36 -20.38 5.75
CA GLU A 78 4.31 -21.23 5.02
C GLU A 78 3.65 -21.91 3.82
N ARG A 79 2.40 -22.37 3.99
CA ARG A 79 1.62 -23.04 2.93
C ARG A 79 1.37 -22.13 1.74
N GLU A 80 0.88 -20.92 1.97
CA GLU A 80 0.63 -19.93 0.90
C GLU A 80 1.93 -19.56 0.16
N LEU A 81 3.04 -19.41 0.88
CA LEU A 81 4.34 -19.12 0.27
C LEU A 81 4.86 -20.30 -0.56
N LEU A 82 4.65 -21.54 -0.11
CA LEU A 82 5.00 -22.76 -0.84
C LEU A 82 4.20 -22.92 -2.13
N GLU A 83 2.92 -22.58 -2.14
CA GLU A 83 2.09 -22.63 -3.36
C GLU A 83 2.62 -21.72 -4.46
N VAL A 84 3.13 -20.55 -4.07
CA VAL A 84 3.65 -19.53 -5.00
C VAL A 84 5.08 -19.84 -5.44
N ILE A 85 5.99 -20.06 -4.50
CA ILE A 85 7.44 -20.18 -4.78
C ILE A 85 7.84 -21.62 -5.17
N LYS A 86 7.10 -22.63 -4.67
CA LYS A 86 7.33 -24.07 -4.87
C LYS A 86 8.77 -24.50 -4.54
N ASN A 87 9.42 -23.83 -3.59
CA ASN A 87 10.76 -24.13 -3.14
C ASN A 87 10.86 -23.93 -1.62
N LYS A 88 10.99 -25.03 -0.89
CA LYS A 88 10.95 -25.05 0.58
C LYS A 88 12.05 -24.20 1.22
N LYS A 89 13.29 -24.34 0.75
CA LYS A 89 14.45 -23.61 1.27
C LYS A 89 14.26 -22.10 1.20
N ILE A 90 13.68 -21.61 0.12
CA ILE A 90 13.44 -20.16 -0.06
C ILE A 90 12.27 -19.68 0.79
N VAL A 91 11.24 -20.51 0.96
CA VAL A 91 10.13 -20.18 1.86
C VAL A 91 10.61 -20.07 3.31
N GLU A 92 11.51 -20.94 3.74
CA GLU A 92 12.15 -20.84 5.07
C GLU A 92 12.93 -19.52 5.22
N GLU A 93 13.71 -19.10 4.21
CA GLU A 93 14.41 -17.81 4.22
C GLU A 93 13.44 -16.62 4.26
N ILE A 94 12.32 -16.69 3.53
CA ILE A 94 11.27 -15.66 3.57
C ILE A 94 10.64 -15.57 4.97
N LEU A 95 10.33 -16.70 5.59
CA LEU A 95 9.73 -16.74 6.93
C LEU A 95 10.71 -16.23 8.00
N LYS A 96 11.99 -16.56 7.87
CA LYS A 96 13.05 -16.03 8.74
C LYS A 96 13.16 -14.52 8.61
N TRP A 97 13.28 -14.03 7.37
CA TRP A 97 13.30 -12.60 7.08
C TRP A 97 12.05 -11.87 7.58
N ALA A 98 10.87 -12.49 7.48
CA ALA A 98 9.60 -11.93 7.95
C ALA A 98 9.57 -11.78 9.47
N LYS A 99 10.16 -12.72 10.22
CA LYS A 99 10.31 -12.62 11.68
C LYS A 99 11.29 -11.51 12.10
N GLU A 100 12.41 -11.38 11.39
CA GLU A 100 13.42 -10.36 11.69
C GLU A 100 12.96 -8.93 11.38
N ASN A 101 12.08 -8.77 10.39
CA ASN A 101 11.55 -7.46 9.95
C ASN A 101 10.09 -7.24 10.34
N GLY A 102 9.56 -8.06 11.26
CA GLY A 102 8.17 -8.02 11.74
C GLY A 102 8.05 -7.19 13.02
N GLY A 103 8.06 -5.86 12.86
CA GLY A 103 7.58 -4.88 13.84
C GLY A 103 6.38 -4.12 13.30
#